data_AF-A0A0C2VRV2-F1
#
_entry.id   AF-A0A0C2VRV2-F1
#
_cell.length_a   1.000
_cell.length_b   1.000
_cell.length_c   1.000
_cell.angle_alpha   90.00
_cell.angle_beta   90.00
_cell.angle_gamma   90.00
#
_symmetry.space_group_name_H-M   'P 1'
#
loop_
_entity.id
_entity.type
_entity.pdbx_description
1 polymer ?
#
loop_
_entity_poly.entity_id
_entity_poly.type
_entity_poly.pdbx_seq_one_letter_code
_entity_poly.pdbx_strand_id
1 'polypeptide(L)'
;MSVSPERHWFEVAPQVEEVLGGMFSEYNGVTLDLDPEPTRLILNTSFSQSTQNVEESLSELIYAANQTLINLGDIPEDESYIIVVKGENEEELLRHVFNYDTGY
;
A
#
# COMPACT_ATOMS: atom_id res chain seq x y z
N MET A 1 2.10 -19.79 19.78
CA MET A 1 1.41 -18.50 19.88
C MET A 1 1.25 -18.01 18.47
N SER A 2 0.03 -17.98 17.93
CA SER A 2 -0.22 -17.46 16.59
C SER A 2 0.04 -15.96 16.63
N VAL A 3 0.92 -15.48 15.77
CA VAL A 3 1.09 -14.05 15.52
C VAL A 3 -0.19 -13.61 14.81
N SER A 4 -0.93 -12.63 15.35
CA SER A 4 -2.09 -12.09 14.64
C SER A 4 -1.60 -11.39 13.37
N PRO A 5 -2.20 -11.62 12.19
CA PRO A 5 -1.80 -10.97 10.94
C PRO A 5 -1.80 -9.44 11.06
N GLU A 6 -2.63 -8.87 11.93
CA GLU A 6 -2.66 -7.45 12.27
C GLU A 6 -1.32 -6.91 12.79
N ARG A 7 -0.63 -7.66 13.66
CA ARG A 7 0.66 -7.23 14.24
C ARG A 7 1.71 -7.00 13.17
N HIS A 8 1.63 -7.83 12.14
CA HIS A 8 2.53 -7.80 11.00
C HIS A 8 2.45 -6.47 10.25
N TRP A 9 1.23 -6.05 9.94
CA TRP A 9 0.97 -4.79 9.26
C TRP A 9 1.52 -3.57 10.02
N PHE A 10 1.43 -3.58 11.35
CA PHE A 10 2.02 -2.52 12.18
C PHE A 10 3.56 -2.48 12.16
N GLU A 11 4.23 -3.58 11.82
CA GLU A 11 5.70 -3.64 11.72
C GLU A 11 6.18 -3.21 10.32
N VAL A 12 5.40 -3.45 9.26
CA VAL A 12 5.78 -3.09 7.88
C VAL A 12 5.36 -1.69 7.45
N ALA A 13 4.23 -1.18 7.93
CA ALA A 13 3.73 0.13 7.49
C ALA A 13 4.72 1.29 7.72
N PRO A 14 5.44 1.38 8.86
CA PRO A 14 6.47 2.41 9.05
C PRO A 14 7.63 2.31 8.04
N GLN A 15 7.95 1.10 7.59
CA GLN A 15 9.02 0.87 6.61
C GLN A 15 8.57 1.27 5.20
N VAL A 16 7.31 0.99 4.87
CA VAL A 16 6.70 1.52 3.64
C VAL A 16 6.67 3.06 3.66
N GLU A 17 6.33 3.65 4.80
CA GLU A 17 6.33 5.11 4.97
C GLU A 17 7.72 5.72 4.72
N GLU A 18 8.77 5.13 5.30
CA GLU A 18 10.15 5.59 5.10
C GLU A 18 10.58 5.51 3.62
N VAL A 19 10.32 4.37 2.96
CA VAL A 19 10.71 4.16 1.56
C VAL A 19 9.96 5.11 0.63
N LEU A 20 8.63 5.18 0.76
CA LEU A 20 7.82 6.01 -0.13
C LEU A 20 8.07 7.51 0.09
N GLY A 21 8.25 7.94 1.34
CA GLY A 21 8.60 9.34 1.66
C GLY A 21 9.97 9.77 1.12
N GLY A 22 10.88 8.82 0.90
CA GLY A 22 12.16 9.09 0.24
C GLY A 22 12.10 9.11 -1.29
N MET A 23 11.04 8.55 -1.89
CA MET A 23 10.92 8.35 -3.35
C MET A 23 9.92 9.31 -4.01
N PHE A 24 8.85 9.69 -3.32
CA PHE A 24 7.73 10.45 -3.90
C PHE A 24 7.48 11.71 -3.09
N SER A 25 7.62 12.88 -3.72
CA SER A 25 7.37 14.19 -3.09
C SER A 25 5.91 14.41 -2.71
N GLU A 26 5.00 13.76 -3.42
CA GLU A 26 3.55 13.86 -3.28
C GLU A 26 3.00 12.90 -2.21
N TYR A 27 3.84 12.03 -1.64
CA TYR A 27 3.42 11.08 -0.62
C TYR A 27 3.34 11.75 0.76
N ASN A 28 2.22 11.55 1.45
CA ASN A 28 1.86 12.22 2.71
C ASN A 28 1.62 11.23 3.86
N GLY A 29 2.02 9.97 3.71
CA GLY A 29 1.93 8.95 4.75
C GLY A 29 0.99 7.80 4.42
N VAL A 30 0.91 6.85 5.35
CA VAL A 30 0.17 5.60 5.19
C VAL A 30 -0.87 5.42 6.29
N THR A 31 -2.02 4.86 5.91
CA THR A 31 -3.07 4.43 6.83
C THR A 31 -3.29 2.93 6.64
N LEU A 32 -3.36 2.19 7.74
CA LEU A 32 -3.76 0.79 7.74
C LEU A 32 -5.24 0.68 8.08
N ASP A 33 -5.98 -0.05 7.27
CA ASP A 33 -7.36 -0.42 7.51
C ASP A 33 -7.46 -1.95 7.52
N LEU A 34 -7.66 -2.51 8.72
CA LEU A 34 -7.66 -3.94 9.00
C LEU A 34 -9.07 -4.55 9.03
N ASP A 35 -10.13 -3.74 8.92
CA ASP A 35 -11.53 -4.19 9.00
C ASP A 35 -12.43 -3.49 7.96
N PRO A 36 -13.03 -4.24 7.00
CA PRO A 36 -13.05 -5.69 6.86
C PRO A 36 -11.85 -6.25 6.09
N GLU A 37 -11.52 -7.52 6.31
CA GLU A 37 -10.57 -8.28 5.48
C GLU A 37 -11.01 -8.30 3.99
N PRO A 38 -10.07 -8.25 3.02
CA PRO A 38 -8.61 -8.23 3.18
C PRO A 38 -8.06 -6.88 3.66
N THR A 39 -6.91 -6.90 4.35
CA THR A 39 -6.22 -5.71 4.85
C THR A 39 -5.96 -4.69 3.73
N ARG A 40 -6.15 -3.42 4.03
CA ARG A 40 -5.90 -2.31 3.11
C ARG A 40 -4.77 -1.43 3.60
N LEU A 41 -3.76 -1.28 2.75
CA LEU A 41 -2.70 -0.30 2.88
C LEU A 41 -3.07 0.94 2.07
N ILE A 42 -3.46 2.00 2.75
CA ILE A 42 -3.92 3.24 2.12
C ILE A 42 -2.75 4.23 2.10
N LEU A 43 -2.27 4.56 0.90
CA LEU A 43 -1.21 5.51 0.66
C LEU A 43 -1.84 6.88 0.41
N ASN A 44 -1.63 7.82 1.33
CA ASN A 44 -2.16 9.17 1.23
C ASN A 44 -1.18 10.03 0.42
N THR A 45 -1.71 10.79 -0.54
CA THR A 45 -0.89 11.61 -1.44
C THR A 45 -1.53 12.98 -1.65
N SER A 46 -0.77 13.92 -2.20
CA SER A 46 -1.27 15.20 -2.71
C SER A 46 -1.57 15.14 -4.22
N PHE A 47 -1.67 13.95 -4.81
CA PHE A 47 -2.07 13.84 -6.21
C PHE A 47 -3.52 14.31 -6.39
N SER A 48 -3.80 14.86 -7.57
CA SER A 48 -5.15 15.16 -8.02
C SER A 48 -5.39 14.47 -9.36
N GLN A 49 -6.64 14.14 -9.68
CA GLN A 49 -6.97 13.60 -11.02
C GLN A 49 -6.61 14.56 -12.17
N SER A 50 -6.40 15.85 -11.86
CA SER A 50 -5.98 16.86 -12.84
C SER A 50 -4.46 16.92 -13.05
N THR A 51 -3.68 16.19 -12.24
CA THR A 51 -2.23 16.13 -12.37
C THR A 51 -1.85 15.42 -13.67
N GLN A 52 -0.98 16.04 -14.45
CA GLN A 52 -0.50 15.46 -15.70
C GLN A 52 0.28 14.17 -15.41
N ASN A 53 0.01 13.09 -16.16
CA ASN A 53 0.64 11.78 -16.01
C ASN A 53 0.45 11.11 -14.64
N VAL A 54 -0.59 11.50 -13.89
CA VAL A 54 -0.86 10.96 -12.55
C VAL A 54 -0.95 9.44 -12.54
N GLU A 55 -1.52 8.81 -13.58
CA GLU A 55 -1.67 7.35 -13.66
C GLU A 55 -0.34 6.58 -13.57
N GLU A 56 0.72 7.09 -14.20
CA GLU A 56 2.06 6.47 -14.15
C GLU A 56 2.63 6.57 -12.73
N SER A 57 2.57 7.77 -12.13
CA SER A 57 3.04 8.02 -10.77
C SER A 57 2.28 7.20 -9.72
N LEU A 58 0.95 7.06 -9.87
CA LEU A 58 0.12 6.22 -8.99
C LEU A 58 0.52 4.74 -9.11
N SER A 59 0.80 4.28 -10.33
CA SER A 59 1.21 2.89 -10.59
C SER A 59 2.58 2.60 -10.01
N GLU A 60 3.54 3.52 -10.17
CA GLU A 60 4.88 3.41 -9.57
C GLU A 60 4.82 3.40 -8.04
N LEU A 61 3.94 4.22 -7.44
CA LEU A 61 3.77 4.29 -6.00
C LEU A 61 3.20 2.98 -5.43
N ILE A 62 2.19 2.39 -6.08
CA ILE A 62 1.70 1.04 -5.72
C ILE A 62 2.80 -0.01 -5.89
N TYR A 63 3.57 0.06 -6.98
CA TYR A 63 4.65 -0.89 -7.24
C TYR A 63 5.75 -0.81 -6.17
N ALA A 64 6.20 0.39 -5.82
CA ALA A 64 7.22 0.60 -4.79
C ALA A 64 6.74 0.11 -3.41
N ALA A 65 5.48 0.38 -3.06
CA ALA A 65 4.89 -0.12 -1.83
C ALA A 65 4.87 -1.66 -1.80
N ASN A 66 4.37 -2.29 -2.86
CA ASN A 66 4.35 -3.76 -2.99
C ASN A 66 5.77 -4.36 -2.93
N GLN A 67 6.73 -3.80 -3.65
CA GLN A 67 8.13 -4.28 -3.61
C GLN A 67 8.74 -4.15 -2.21
N THR A 68 8.43 -3.08 -1.48
CA THR A 68 8.88 -2.92 -0.09
C THR A 68 8.31 -4.03 0.78
N LEU A 69 7.00 -4.27 0.68
CA LEU A 69 6.34 -5.35 1.41
C LEU A 69 6.95 -6.73 1.09
N ILE A 70 7.21 -7.03 -0.19
CA ILE A 70 7.86 -8.29 -0.63
C ILE A 70 9.28 -8.42 -0.08
N ASN A 71 10.08 -7.35 -0.14
CA ASN A 71 11.49 -7.38 0.27
C ASN A 71 11.67 -7.57 1.78
N LEU A 72 10.68 -7.15 2.57
CA LEU A 72 10.68 -7.40 4.01
C LEU A 72 10.43 -8.88 4.34
N GLY A 73 9.99 -9.69 3.36
CA GLY A 73 9.78 -11.14 3.53
C GLY A 73 8.58 -11.45 4.42
N ASP A 74 7.66 -10.52 4.49
CA ASP A 74 6.83 -10.30 5.67
C ASP A 74 5.34 -10.26 5.31
N ILE A 75 4.98 -10.10 4.03
CA ILE A 75 3.59 -10.30 3.62
C ILE A 75 3.21 -11.76 3.90
N PRO A 76 2.05 -12.04 4.54
CA PRO A 76 1.57 -13.41 4.63
C PRO A 76 1.43 -13.95 3.21
N GLU A 77 2.24 -14.95 2.85
CA GLU A 77 2.26 -15.59 1.52
C GLU A 77 0.94 -16.27 1.14
N ASP A 78 -0.06 -16.22 2.03
CA ASP A 78 -1.37 -16.83 1.90
C ASP A 78 -2.53 -15.81 2.06
N GLU A 79 -2.26 -14.51 2.23
CA GLU A 79 -3.31 -13.49 2.42
C GLU A 79 -3.36 -12.48 1.28
N SER A 80 -4.57 -12.26 0.77
CA SER A 80 -4.85 -11.14 -0.11
C SER A 80 -4.77 -9.83 0.66
N TYR A 81 -4.28 -8.78 0.02
CA TYR A 81 -4.29 -7.43 0.55
C TYR A 81 -4.53 -6.42 -0.57
N ILE A 82 -4.92 -5.20 -0.19
CA ILE A 82 -5.24 -4.13 -1.13
C ILE A 82 -4.32 -2.96 -0.87
N ILE A 83 -3.69 -2.43 -1.92
CA ILE A 83 -3.07 -1.11 -1.86
C ILE A 83 -4.00 -0.11 -2.51
N VAL A 84 -4.33 0.95 -1.77
CA VAL A 84 -5.20 2.04 -2.23
C VAL A 84 -4.40 3.33 -2.21
N VAL A 85 -4.45 4.12 -3.28
CA VAL A 85 -3.86 5.46 -3.30
C VAL A 85 -4.96 6.50 -3.19
N LYS A 86 -4.88 7.35 -2.18
CA LYS A 86 -5.77 8.48 -1.97
C LYS A 86 -5.10 9.79 -2.41
N GLY A 87 -5.87 10.64 -3.07
CA GLY A 87 -5.45 11.99 -3.46
C GLY A 87 -5.72 13.04 -2.38
N GLU A 88 -5.51 14.30 -2.75
CA GLU A 88 -5.60 15.47 -1.87
C GLU A 88 -6.96 15.62 -1.18
N ASN A 89 -8.07 15.21 -1.80
CA ASN A 89 -9.41 15.31 -1.19
C ASN A 89 -9.93 13.98 -0.62
N GLU A 90 -9.00 13.10 -0.23
CA GLU A 90 -9.30 11.74 0.23
C GLU A 90 -10.00 10.87 -0.84
N GLU A 91 -10.03 11.34 -2.09
CA GLU A 91 -10.58 10.57 -3.19
C GLU A 91 -9.67 9.40 -3.51
N GLU A 92 -10.27 8.25 -3.80
CA GLU A 92 -9.48 7.14 -4.29
C GLU A 92 -9.08 7.40 -5.74
N LEU A 93 -7.78 7.42 -5.98
CA LEU A 93 -7.21 7.63 -7.31
C LEU A 93 -6.88 6.32 -8.02
N LEU A 94 -6.38 5.34 -7.26
CA LEU A 94 -6.04 4.02 -7.77
C LEU A 94 -6.18 2.97 -6.68
N ARG A 95 -6.57 1.75 -7.07
CA ARG A 95 -6.53 0.58 -6.20
C ARG A 95 -5.90 -0.60 -6.93
N HIS A 96 -5.19 -1.43 -6.19
CA HIS A 96 -4.73 -2.73 -6.68
C HIS A 96 -4.96 -3.80 -5.63
N VAL A 97 -5.53 -4.92 -6.04
CA VAL A 97 -5.74 -6.09 -5.19
C VAL A 97 -4.62 -7.08 -5.49
N PHE A 98 -3.85 -7.42 -4.47
CA PHE A 98 -2.82 -8.44 -4.53
C PHE A 98 -3.40 -9.70 -3.92
N ASN A 99 -3.57 -10.75 -4.73
CA ASN A 99 -3.97 -12.07 -4.27
C ASN A 99 -2.75 -12.97 -4.33
N TYR A 100 -2.40 -13.59 -3.21
CA TYR A 100 -1.55 -14.77 -3.21
C TYR A 100 -2.46 -15.98 -3.49
N ASP A 101 -2.82 -16.18 -4.76
CA ASP A 101 -3.40 -17.46 -5.18
C ASP A 101 -2.23 -18.44 -5.30
N THR A 102 -2.10 -19.36 -4.35
CA THR A 102 -1.21 -20.51 -4.49
C THR A 102 -1.67 -21.31 -5.70
N GLY A 103 -1.10 -21.00 -6.86
CA GLY A 103 -1.24 -21.83 -8.05
C GLY A 103 -0.70 -23.22 -7.76
N TYR A 104 -1.60 -24.18 -7.60
CA TYR A 104 -1.41 -25.57 -7.98
C TYR A 104 -2.39 -25.92 -9.09
#